data_AF-A0A1A1ZVA1-F1
#
_entry.id   AF-A0A1A1ZVA1-F1
#
_cell.length_a   1.000
_cell.length_b   1.000
_cell.length_c   1.000
_cell.angle_alpha   90.00
_cell.angle_beta   90.00
_cell.angle_gamma   90.00
#
_symmetry.space_group_name_H-M   'P 1'
#
loop_
_entity.id
_entity.type
_entity.pdbx_description
1 polymer ?
#
loop_
_entity_poly.entity_id
_entity_poly.type
_entity_poly.pdbx_seq_one_letter_code
_entity_poly.pdbx_strand_id
1 'polypeptide(L)'
;MTEPAVEDAIRALAHPGRRTMLRLVWDRERPASALAEAAGLSKSAASQHLKILRDAGLVDVRVDATRRLYRADLARVAEVAALLDDFWAAPLQRLRAAAEGESP
;
A
#
# COMPACT_ATOMS: atom_id res chain seq x y z
N MET A 1 2.44 -8.08 18.56
CA MET A 1 3.26 -8.81 17.56
C MET A 1 2.71 -8.41 16.21
N THR A 2 3.40 -7.57 15.45
CA THR A 2 2.96 -7.23 14.09
C THR A 2 3.04 -8.51 13.26
N GLU A 3 1.92 -8.92 12.66
CA GLU A 3 1.94 -10.07 11.77
C GLU A 3 2.92 -9.80 10.61
N PRO A 4 3.75 -10.77 10.21
CA PRO A 4 4.79 -10.57 9.18
C PRO A 4 4.22 -10.02 7.86
N ALA A 5 2.97 -10.33 7.54
CA ALA A 5 2.28 -9.80 6.36
C ALA A 5 2.06 -8.27 6.40
N VAL A 6 1.80 -7.69 7.58
CA VAL A 6 1.54 -6.23 7.71
C VAL A 6 2.84 -5.43 7.61
N GLU A 7 3.94 -5.96 8.16
CA GLU A 7 5.28 -5.38 8.01
C GLU A 7 5.70 -5.32 6.52
N ASP A 8 5.47 -6.39 5.77
CA ASP A 8 5.77 -6.43 4.34
C ASP A 8 4.90 -5.44 3.54
N ALA A 9 3.63 -5.25 3.95
CA ALA A 9 2.76 -4.23 3.36
C ALA A 9 3.28 -2.80 3.61
N ILE A 10 3.73 -2.48 4.82
CA ILE A 10 4.34 -1.17 5.12
C ILE A 10 5.58 -0.94 4.25
N ARG A 11 6.48 -1.93 4.16
CA ARG A 11 7.67 -1.86 3.29
C ARG A 11 7.31 -1.69 1.82
N ALA A 12 6.27 -2.38 1.36
CA ALA A 12 5.75 -2.22 0.02
C ALA A 12 5.24 -0.77 -0.20
N LEU A 13 4.53 -0.18 0.74
CA LEU A 13 4.00 1.19 0.59
C LEU A 13 5.09 2.29 0.59
N ALA A 14 6.31 2.00 1.05
CA ALA A 14 7.40 2.98 1.07
C ALA A 14 7.83 3.50 -0.33
N HIS A 15 7.61 2.73 -1.40
CA HIS A 15 8.04 3.12 -2.75
C HIS A 15 6.94 3.91 -3.50
N PRO A 16 7.25 5.09 -4.08
CA PRO A 16 6.25 5.95 -4.73
C PRO A 16 5.56 5.27 -5.91
N GLY A 17 6.30 4.55 -6.77
CA GLY A 17 5.72 3.81 -7.89
C GLY A 17 4.71 2.74 -7.44
N ARG A 18 4.92 2.10 -6.28
CA ARG A 18 3.98 1.10 -5.74
C ARG A 18 2.71 1.77 -5.24
N ARG A 19 2.81 2.92 -4.57
CA ARG A 19 1.64 3.73 -4.16
C ARG A 19 0.84 4.22 -5.37
N THR A 20 1.51 4.65 -6.44
CA THR A 20 0.86 5.06 -7.69
C THR A 20 0.08 3.90 -8.31
N MET A 21 0.71 2.73 -8.46
CA MET A 21 0.03 1.55 -9.01
C MET A 21 -1.15 1.10 -8.14
N LEU A 22 -0.97 1.02 -6.82
CA LEU A 22 -2.03 0.63 -5.88
C LEU A 22 -3.24 1.58 -5.97
N ARG A 23 -3.00 2.90 -6.01
CA ARG A 23 -4.07 3.90 -6.13
C ARG A 23 -4.86 3.75 -7.42
N LEU A 24 -4.23 3.35 -8.52
CA LEU A 24 -4.92 3.17 -9.80
C LEU A 24 -5.85 1.96 -9.82
N VAL A 25 -5.58 0.95 -8.98
CA VAL A 25 -6.35 -0.29 -8.89
C VAL A 25 -7.29 -0.33 -7.68
N TRP A 26 -7.49 0.80 -7.00
CA TRP A 26 -8.36 0.91 -5.83
C TRP A 26 -9.82 0.51 -6.17
N ASP A 27 -10.38 1.17 -7.19
CA ASP A 27 -11.81 1.03 -7.51
C ASP A 27 -12.08 0.11 -8.70
N ARG A 28 -11.05 -0.25 -9.48
CA ARG A 28 -11.20 -1.06 -10.70
C ARG A 28 -9.96 -1.88 -11.02
N GLU A 29 -10.19 -3.01 -11.69
CA GLU A 29 -9.12 -3.82 -12.23
C GLU A 29 -8.35 -3.10 -13.36
N ARG A 30 -7.03 -3.24 -13.41
CA ARG A 30 -6.22 -2.73 -14.53
C ARG A 30 -5.10 -3.69 -14.94
N PRO A 31 -4.71 -3.70 -16.23
CA PRO A 31 -3.59 -4.50 -16.69
C PRO A 31 -2.25 -3.91 -16.26
N ALA A 32 -1.23 -4.78 -16.09
CA ALA A 32 0.13 -4.36 -15.75
C ALA A 32 0.71 -3.27 -16.67
N SER A 33 0.36 -3.27 -17.96
CA SER A 33 0.83 -2.26 -18.91
C SER A 33 0.36 -0.85 -18.55
N ALA A 34 -0.92 -0.70 -18.18
CA ALA A 34 -1.48 0.60 -17.79
C ALA A 34 -0.87 1.10 -16.46
N LEU A 35 -0.53 0.16 -15.57
CA LEU A 35 0.13 0.47 -14.30
C LEU A 35 1.58 0.90 -14.49
N ALA A 36 2.30 0.23 -15.41
CA ALA A 36 3.67 0.58 -15.77
C ALA A 36 3.75 1.99 -16.36
N GLU A 37 2.89 2.30 -17.33
CA GLU A 37 2.81 3.61 -17.97
C GLU A 37 2.54 4.72 -16.95
N ALA A 38 1.49 4.57 -16.14
CA ALA A 38 1.10 5.59 -15.18
C ALA A 38 2.11 5.75 -14.02
N ALA A 39 2.90 4.72 -13.71
CA ALA A 39 3.98 4.80 -12.73
C ALA A 39 5.31 5.32 -13.33
N GLY A 40 5.39 5.51 -14.65
CA GLY A 40 6.63 5.91 -15.33
C GLY A 40 7.71 4.83 -15.28
N LEU A 41 7.31 3.55 -15.28
CA LEU A 41 8.22 2.41 -15.09
C LEU A 41 8.30 1.54 -16.34
N SER A 42 9.46 0.89 -16.51
CA SER A 42 9.58 -0.17 -17.51
C SER A 42 8.68 -1.35 -17.17
N LYS A 43 8.32 -2.16 -18.16
CA LYS A 43 7.51 -3.38 -17.96
C LYS A 43 8.13 -4.35 -16.96
N SER A 44 9.46 -4.48 -16.98
CA SER A 44 10.20 -5.34 -16.04
C SER A 44 10.11 -4.80 -14.60
N ALA A 45 10.38 -3.51 -14.41
CA ALA A 45 10.28 -2.86 -13.11
C ALA A 45 8.85 -2.94 -12.55
N ALA A 46 7.84 -2.61 -13.37
CA ALA A 46 6.44 -2.71 -12.98
C ALA A 46 6.06 -4.13 -12.57
N SER A 47 6.53 -5.16 -13.29
CA SER A 47 6.27 -6.57 -12.94
C SER A 47 6.87 -6.94 -11.58
N GLN A 48 8.09 -6.47 -11.29
CA GLN A 48 8.73 -6.68 -10.00
C GLN A 48 7.96 -5.97 -8.87
N HIS A 49 7.53 -4.73 -9.09
CA HIS A 49 6.74 -3.98 -8.11
C HIS A 49 5.37 -4.60 -7.86
N LEU A 50 4.69 -5.09 -8.90
CA LEU A 50 3.39 -5.77 -8.78
C LEU A 50 3.54 -7.10 -8.05
N LYS A 51 4.64 -7.82 -8.24
CA LYS A 51 4.97 -9.00 -7.44
C LYS A 51 5.11 -8.64 -5.96
N ILE A 52 5.85 -7.59 -5.62
CA ILE A 52 6.00 -7.13 -4.22
C ILE A 52 4.65 -6.75 -3.62
N LEU A 53 3.82 -5.99 -4.34
CA LEU A 53 2.49 -5.61 -3.86
C LEU A 53 1.60 -6.84 -3.61
N ARG A 54 1.63 -7.83 -4.49
CA ARG A 54 0.87 -9.07 -4.36
C ARG A 54 1.38 -9.91 -3.19
N ASP A 55 2.69 -10.08 -3.09
CA ASP A 55 3.31 -10.90 -2.04
C ASP A 55 3.06 -10.26 -0.65
N ALA A 56 2.91 -8.93 -0.58
CA ALA A 56 2.48 -8.18 0.60
C ALA A 56 0.95 -8.14 0.82
N GLY A 57 0.16 -8.83 -0.01
CA GLY A 57 -1.29 -8.88 0.07
C GLY A 57 -2.02 -7.57 -0.25
N LEU A 58 -1.34 -6.58 -0.85
CA LEU A 58 -1.95 -5.27 -1.16
C LEU A 58 -2.74 -5.27 -2.47
N VAL A 59 -2.49 -6.25 -3.34
CA VAL A 59 -3.22 -6.42 -4.60
C VAL A 59 -3.51 -7.87 -4.88
N ASP A 60 -4.68 -8.11 -5.47
CA ASP A 60 -5.04 -9.36 -6.11
C ASP A 60 -4.73 -9.32 -7.60
N VAL A 61 -4.58 -10.51 -8.18
CA VAL A 61 -4.37 -10.68 -9.62
C VAL A 61 -5.33 -11.71 -10.19
N ARG A 62 -6.05 -11.32 -11.25
CA ARG A 62 -6.89 -12.20 -12.05
C ARG A 62 -6.29 -12.36 -13.44
N VAL A 63 -6.28 -13.59 -13.95
CA VAL A 63 -5.86 -13.88 -15.32
C VAL A 63 -7.10 -13.79 -16.23
N ASP A 64 -7.00 -12.95 -17.26
CA ASP A 64 -8.03 -12.77 -18.28
C ASP A 64 -7.39 -12.99 -19.66
N ALA A 65 -7.60 -14.18 -20.20
CA ALA A 65 -6.89 -14.72 -21.36
C ALA A 65 -5.36 -14.58 -21.20
N THR A 66 -4.73 -13.67 -21.95
CA THR A 66 -3.28 -13.44 -21.92
C THR A 66 -2.88 -12.29 -20.99
N ARG A 67 -3.84 -11.57 -20.40
CA ARG A 67 -3.61 -10.39 -19.57
C ARG A 67 -3.73 -10.72 -18.09
N ARG A 68 -2.89 -10.09 -17.27
CA ARG A 68 -3.02 -10.07 -15.81
C ARG A 68 -3.64 -8.75 -15.40
N LEU A 69 -4.79 -8.82 -14.75
CA LEU A 69 -5.54 -7.70 -14.22
C LEU A 69 -5.35 -7.63 -12.71
N TYR A 70 -5.03 -6.44 -12.20
CA TYR A 70 -4.73 -6.22 -10.79
C TYR A 70 -5.82 -5.38 -10.14
N ARG A 71 -6.17 -5.71 -8.90
CA ARG A 71 -7.13 -4.98 -8.05
C ARG A 71 -6.51 -4.77 -6.66
N ALA A 72 -6.76 -3.65 -6.00
CA ALA A 72 -6.35 -3.46 -4.62
C ALA A 72 -7.14 -4.38 -3.68
N ASP A 73 -6.45 -4.98 -2.71
CA ASP A 73 -7.08 -5.59 -1.55
C ASP A 73 -7.29 -4.50 -0.48
N LEU A 74 -8.52 -4.00 -0.40
CA LEU A 74 -8.87 -2.92 0.53
C LEU A 74 -8.91 -3.37 1.98
N ALA A 75 -9.13 -4.67 2.25
CA ALA A 75 -9.10 -5.20 3.60
C ALA A 75 -7.66 -5.16 4.14
N ARG A 76 -6.68 -5.61 3.35
CA ARG A 76 -5.27 -5.49 3.73
C ARG A 76 -4.84 -4.04 3.93
N VAL A 77 -5.29 -3.14 3.05
CA VAL A 77 -4.99 -1.70 3.21
C VAL A 77 -5.58 -1.14 4.51
N ALA A 78 -6.79 -1.55 4.89
CA ALA A 78 -7.43 -1.13 6.13
C ALA A 78 -6.68 -1.66 7.37
N GLU A 79 -6.17 -2.89 7.34
CA GLU A 79 -5.33 -3.43 8.42
C GLU A 79 -4.05 -2.60 8.63
N VAL A 80 -3.39 -2.20 7.54
CA VAL A 80 -2.20 -1.34 7.61
C VAL A 80 -2.56 0.04 8.18
N ALA A 81 -3.69 0.62 7.76
CA ALA A 81 -4.15 1.91 8.25
C ALA A 81 -4.43 1.85 9.76
N ALA A 82 -5.18 0.85 10.23
CA ALA A 82 -5.50 0.67 11.64
C ALA A 82 -4.24 0.54 12.51
N LEU A 83 -3.23 -0.21 12.04
CA LEU A 83 -1.97 -0.35 12.76
C LEU A 83 -1.20 0.98 12.84
N LEU A 84 -1.19 1.77 11.77
CA LEU A 84 -0.56 3.09 11.79
C LEU A 84 -1.31 4.06 12.71
N ASP A 85 -2.63 4.04 12.69
CA ASP A 85 -3.46 4.86 13.57
C ASP A 85 -3.19 4.53 15.05
N ASP A 86 -3.14 3.25 15.40
CA ASP A 86 -2.80 2.77 16.74
C ASP A 86 -1.38 3.19 17.16
N PHE A 87 -0.41 3.09 16.24
CA PHE A 87 0.98 3.48 16.49
C PHE A 87 1.11 4.97 16.82
N TRP A 88 0.35 5.82 16.12
CA TRP A 88 0.43 7.28 16.28
C TRP A 88 -0.50 7.85 17.35
N ALA A 89 -1.50 7.08 17.82
CA ALA A 89 -2.50 7.56 18.77
C ALA A 89 -1.89 8.22 20.02
N ALA A 90 -1.06 7.50 20.78
CA ALA A 90 -0.46 8.02 22.01
C ALA A 90 0.63 9.10 21.78
N PRO A 91 1.57 8.95 20.82
CA PRO A 91 2.53 10.01 20.50
C PRO A 91 1.88 11.34 20.09
N LEU A 92 0.85 11.31 19.25
CA LEU A 92 0.18 12.53 18.80
C LEU A 92 -0.62 13.20 19.92
N GLN A 93 -1.24 12.42 20.81
CA GLN A 93 -1.88 12.95 22.01
C GLN A 93 -0.89 13.68 22.92
N ARG A 94 0.29 13.11 23.16
CA ARG A 94 1.35 13.77 23.95
C ARG A 94 1.86 15.05 23.28
N LEU A 95 2.06 15.01 21.96
CA LEU A 95 2.48 16.20 21.20
C LEU A 95 1.43 17.32 21.31
N ARG A 96 0.15 16.96 21.25
CA ARG A 96 -0.96 17.90 21.43
C ARG A 96 -0.97 18.53 22.82
N ALA A 97 -0.88 17.74 23.88
CA ALA A 97 -0.86 18.24 25.26
C ALA A 97 0.33 19.18 25.52
N ALA A 98 1.52 18.83 25.00
CA ALA A 98 2.70 19.69 25.10
C ALA A 98 2.56 21.00 24.30
N ALA A 99 1.85 20.99 23.17
CA ALA A 99 1.60 22.19 22.37
C ALA A 99 0.52 23.11 22.97
N GLU A 100 -0.43 22.55 23.73
CA GLU A 100 -1.51 23.28 24.39
C GLU A 100 -1.09 23.92 25.74
N GLY A 101 0.16 23.73 26.18
CA GLY A 101 0.74 24.50 27.30
C GLY A 101 0.43 23.98 28.70
N GLU A 102 -0.01 22.74 28.86
CA GLU A 102 0.10 22.04 30.15
C GLU A 102 1.55 21.59 30.35
N SER A 103 2.43 22.55 30.62
CA SER A 103 3.65 22.26 31.37
C SER A 103 3.25 21.99 32.82
N PRO A 104 3.71 20.89 33.44
CA PRO A 104 3.49 20.63 34.86
C PRO A 104 4.11 21.71 35.76
#